data_AF-A0A1A8SPS9-F1
#
_entry.id   AF-A0A1A8SPS9-F1
#
_cell.length_a   1.000
_cell.length_b   1.000
_cell.length_c   1.000
_cell.angle_alpha   90.00
_cell.angle_beta   90.00
_cell.angle_gamma   90.00
#
_symmetry.space_group_name_H-M   'P 1'
#
loop_
_entity.id
_entity.type
_entity.pdbx_description
1 polymer ?
#
loop_
_entity_poly.entity_id
_entity_poly.type
_entity_poly.pdbx_seq_one_letter_code
_entity_poly.pdbx_strand_id
1 'polypeptide(L)'
;TFEDAMTALEKHFVPKVNVVACRHTFRQRVQRADETVTQYVAALRALAVPCGFGTMECEMIRDQLVANATLSVVKDKLLLEEDLTLDKAVTIACQV
;
A
#
# COMPACT_ATOMS: atom_id res chain seq x y z
N THR A 1 -9.20 -36.51 7.78
CA THR A 1 -7.97 -36.59 8.61
C THR A 1 -7.88 -35.36 9.49
N PHE A 2 -6.91 -35.29 10.41
CA PHE A 2 -6.67 -34.09 11.22
C PHE A 2 -6.39 -32.86 10.32
N GLU A 3 -5.65 -33.05 9.24
CA GLU A 3 -5.38 -32.05 8.20
C GLU A 3 -6.66 -31.52 7.53
N ASP A 4 -7.60 -32.41 7.18
CA ASP A 4 -8.88 -31.98 6.57
C ASP A 4 -9.72 -31.14 7.52
N ALA A 5 -9.70 -31.49 8.82
CA ALA A 5 -10.42 -30.75 9.84
C ALA A 5 -9.80 -29.36 10.07
N MET A 6 -8.47 -29.26 10.06
CA MET A 6 -7.77 -27.98 10.18
C MET A 6 -8.04 -27.07 8.97
N THR A 7 -8.00 -27.64 7.77
CA THR A 7 -8.29 -26.92 6.51
C THR A 7 -9.74 -26.43 6.46
N ALA A 8 -10.69 -27.24 6.93
CA ALA A 8 -12.09 -26.85 7.03
C ALA A 8 -12.29 -25.72 8.05
N LEU A 9 -11.58 -25.76 9.19
CA LEU A 9 -11.59 -24.71 10.20
C LEU A 9 -11.02 -23.41 9.62
N GLU A 10 -9.84 -23.43 9.01
CA GLU A 10 -9.24 -22.26 8.36
C GLU A 10 -10.17 -21.67 7.31
N LYS A 11 -10.77 -22.49 6.45
CA LYS A 11 -11.72 -22.01 5.44
C LYS A 11 -12.99 -21.37 6.03
N HIS A 12 -13.42 -21.81 7.21
CA HIS A 12 -14.64 -21.33 7.86
C HIS A 12 -14.40 -20.10 8.74
N PHE A 13 -13.22 -20.00 9.35
CA PHE A 13 -12.84 -18.94 10.29
C PHE A 13 -11.92 -17.88 9.70
N VAL A 14 -11.34 -18.08 8.51
CA VAL A 14 -10.74 -16.98 7.74
C VAL A 14 -11.87 -16.01 7.41
N PRO A 15 -11.83 -14.78 7.95
CA PRO A 15 -12.77 -13.75 7.53
C PRO A 15 -12.66 -13.67 6.02
N LYS A 16 -13.77 -13.79 5.28
CA LYS A 16 -13.77 -13.49 3.84
C LYS A 16 -13.45 -12.02 3.70
N VAL A 17 -12.17 -11.70 3.68
CA VAL A 17 -11.66 -10.36 3.48
C VAL A 17 -12.10 -9.99 2.09
N ASN A 18 -13.03 -9.05 2.00
CA ASN A 18 -13.45 -8.54 0.71
C ASN A 18 -12.29 -7.73 0.15
N VAL A 19 -11.48 -8.38 -0.68
CA VAL A 19 -10.31 -7.79 -1.34
C VAL A 19 -10.68 -6.48 -2.04
N VAL A 20 -11.87 -6.40 -2.63
CA VAL A 20 -12.35 -5.17 -3.29
C VAL A 20 -12.56 -4.06 -2.26
N ALA A 21 -13.16 -4.37 -1.10
CA ALA A 21 -13.32 -3.40 -0.01
C ALA A 21 -11.97 -2.94 0.54
N CYS A 22 -11.01 -3.86 0.72
CA CYS A 22 -9.66 -3.51 1.16
C CYS A 22 -8.94 -2.60 0.16
N ARG A 23 -8.99 -2.94 -1.14
CA ARG A 23 -8.41 -2.11 -2.21
C ARG A 23 -9.09 -0.74 -2.29
N HIS A 24 -10.39 -0.67 -2.06
CA HIS A 24 -11.12 0.58 -1.98
C HIS A 24 -10.62 1.44 -0.80
N THR A 25 -10.52 0.88 0.40
CA THR A 25 -9.96 1.57 1.58
C THR A 25 -8.52 2.03 1.36
N PHE A 26 -7.68 1.18 0.75
CA PHE A 26 -6.31 1.52 0.37
C PHE A 26 -6.26 2.73 -0.55
N ARG A 27 -7.11 2.78 -1.59
CA ARG A 27 -7.15 3.91 -2.54
C ARG A 27 -7.67 5.20 -1.92
N GLN A 28 -8.55 5.13 -0.93
CA GLN A 28 -9.05 6.29 -0.19
C GLN A 28 -8.02 6.89 0.77
N ARG A 29 -6.91 6.19 1.03
CA ARG A 29 -5.90 6.65 1.98
C ARG A 29 -5.08 7.79 1.40
N VAL A 30 -5.30 9.01 1.92
CA VAL A 30 -4.55 10.23 1.61
C VAL A 30 -3.60 10.57 2.75
N GLN A 31 -2.40 11.09 2.46
CA GLN A 31 -1.46 11.52 3.48
C GLN A 31 -2.07 12.63 4.35
N ARG A 32 -1.97 12.49 5.67
CA ARG A 32 -2.47 13.52 6.60
C ARG A 32 -1.47 14.68 6.70
N ALA A 33 -1.96 15.87 7.05
CA ALA A 33 -1.11 17.06 7.16
C ALA A 33 -0.04 16.96 8.26
N ASP A 34 -0.31 16.17 9.30
CA ASP A 34 0.56 15.92 10.46
C ASP A 34 1.43 14.66 10.29
N GLU A 35 1.33 13.96 9.16
CA GLU A 35 1.96 12.66 8.97
C GLU A 35 3.17 12.75 8.04
N THR A 36 4.29 12.16 8.46
CA THR A 36 5.48 12.06 7.63
C THR A 36 5.27 11.08 6.47
N VAL A 37 6.05 11.22 5.40
CA VAL A 37 6.02 10.27 4.27
C VAL A 37 6.28 8.84 4.73
N THR A 38 7.22 8.63 5.66
CA THR A 38 7.54 7.31 6.19
C THR A 38 6.37 6.69 6.96
N GLN A 39 5.67 7.48 7.77
CA GLN A 39 4.47 7.03 8.48
C GLN A 39 3.34 6.70 7.50
N TYR A 40 3.16 7.53 6.47
CA TYR A 40 2.16 7.31 5.43
C TYR A 40 2.41 6.01 4.67
N VAL A 41 3.65 5.75 4.25
CA VAL A 41 4.04 4.52 3.56
C VAL A 41 3.89 3.29 4.46
N ALA A 42 4.23 3.40 5.74
CA ALA A 42 3.99 2.32 6.70
C ALA A 42 2.49 2.00 6.84
N ALA A 43 1.63 3.02 6.88
CA ALA A 43 0.18 2.84 6.89
C ALA A 43 -0.33 2.20 5.58
N LEU A 44 0.21 2.59 4.43
CA LEU A 44 -0.13 1.98 3.13
C LEU A 44 0.28 0.50 3.08
N ARG A 45 1.46 0.14 3.60
CA ARG A 45 1.89 -1.26 3.73
C ARG A 45 0.92 -2.08 4.58
N ALA A 46 0.51 -1.56 5.73
CA ALA A 46 -0.45 -2.23 6.59
C ALA A 46 -1.81 -2.44 5.90
N LEU A 47 -2.27 -1.48 5.09
CA LEU A 47 -3.51 -1.58 4.32
C LEU A 47 -3.38 -2.49 3.09
N ALA A 48 -2.18 -2.66 2.56
CA ALA A 48 -1.91 -3.49 1.38
C ALA A 48 -1.95 -5.01 1.68
N VAL A 49 -1.60 -5.42 2.90
CA VAL A 49 -1.61 -6.83 3.35
C VAL A 49 -2.93 -7.56 2.99
N PRO A 50 -4.13 -7.05 3.36
CA PRO A 50 -5.39 -7.70 3.03
C PRO A 50 -5.85 -7.50 1.56
N CYS A 51 -5.16 -6.67 0.77
CA CYS A 51 -5.55 -6.33 -0.60
C CYS A 51 -5.16 -7.37 -1.65
N GLY A 52 -4.36 -8.37 -1.28
CA GLY A 52 -3.94 -9.44 -2.20
C GLY A 52 -3.26 -8.89 -3.46
N PHE A 53 -2.35 -7.93 -3.32
CA PHE A 53 -1.60 -7.37 -4.44
C PHE A 53 -0.48 -8.30 -4.93
N GLY A 54 -0.03 -9.23 -4.08
CA GLY A 54 1.03 -10.18 -4.44
C GLY A 54 2.33 -9.46 -4.80
N THR A 55 2.92 -9.80 -5.94
CA THR A 55 4.18 -9.21 -6.41
C THR A 55 4.07 -7.72 -6.73
N MET A 56 2.86 -7.21 -6.98
CA MET A 56 2.64 -5.80 -7.31
C MET A 56 2.46 -4.91 -6.09
N GLU A 57 2.59 -5.42 -4.86
CA GLU A 57 2.37 -4.63 -3.64
C GLU A 57 3.21 -3.35 -3.61
N CYS A 58 4.50 -3.45 -3.92
CA CYS A 58 5.39 -2.30 -3.96
C CYS A 58 5.00 -1.27 -5.01
N GLU A 59 4.53 -1.72 -6.19
CA GLU A 59 4.06 -0.86 -7.26
C GLU A 59 2.76 -0.13 -6.87
N MET A 60 1.81 -0.85 -6.27
CA MET A 60 0.55 -0.25 -5.80
C MET A 60 0.77 0.80 -4.72
N ILE A 61 1.71 0.56 -3.79
CA ILE A 61 2.08 1.54 -2.76
C ILE A 61 2.77 2.75 -3.37
N ARG A 62 3.69 2.54 -4.32
CA ARG A 62 4.36 3.63 -5.05
C ARG A 62 3.34 4.50 -5.77
N ASP A 63 2.42 3.90 -6.52
CA ASP A 63 1.44 4.65 -7.31
C ASP A 63 0.48 5.43 -6.38
N GLN A 64 0.09 4.83 -5.25
CA GLN A 64 -0.70 5.51 -4.23
C GLN A 64 0.05 6.67 -3.57
N LEU A 65 1.36 6.51 -3.32
CA LEU A 65 2.22 7.56 -2.81
C LEU A 65 2.29 8.75 -3.78
N VAL A 66 2.52 8.48 -5.07
CA VAL A 66 2.57 9.53 -6.11
C VAL A 66 1.21 10.24 -6.23
N ALA A 67 0.10 9.51 -6.19
CA ALA A 67 -1.23 10.08 -6.31
C ALA A 67 -1.61 10.96 -5.11
N ASN A 68 -1.36 10.51 -3.88
CA ASN A 68 -2.01 11.04 -2.68
C ASN A 68 -1.06 11.56 -1.58
N ALA A 69 0.25 11.66 -1.86
CA ALA A 69 1.16 12.43 -1.03
C ALA A 69 0.82 13.93 -1.10
N THR A 70 1.03 14.64 0.02
CA THR A 70 0.82 16.09 0.15
C THR A 70 1.94 16.93 -0.49
N LEU A 71 2.90 16.29 -1.16
CA LEU A 71 4.10 16.91 -1.71
C LEU A 71 3.94 17.27 -3.19
N SER A 72 3.22 18.35 -3.50
CA SER A 72 3.00 18.77 -4.90
C SER A 72 4.31 18.99 -5.68
N VAL A 73 5.32 19.60 -5.05
CA VAL A 73 6.64 19.88 -5.65
C VAL A 73 7.42 18.59 -5.93
N VAL A 74 7.15 17.52 -5.18
CA VAL A 74 7.86 16.24 -5.32
C VAL A 74 7.19 15.34 -6.36
N LYS A 75 5.89 15.50 -6.60
CA LYS A 75 5.18 14.73 -7.63
C LYS A 75 5.82 14.90 -9.01
N ASP A 76 6.16 16.13 -9.40
CA ASP A 76 6.76 16.38 -10.71
C ASP A 76 8.13 15.71 -10.85
N LYS A 77 8.93 15.69 -9.77
CA LYS A 77 10.22 14.96 -9.75
C LYS A 77 10.03 13.45 -9.82
N LEU A 78 9.06 12.92 -9.09
CA LEU A 78 8.74 11.49 -9.11
C LEU A 78 8.24 11.03 -10.48
N LEU A 79 7.44 11.85 -11.17
CA LEU A 79 6.90 11.54 -12.50
C LEU A 79 7.94 11.63 -13.62
N LEU A 80 9.09 12.28 -13.37
CA LEU A 80 10.19 12.39 -14.34
C LEU A 80 11.15 11.19 -14.31
N GLU A 81 11.08 10.35 -13.28
CA GLU A 81 11.94 9.19 -13.11
C GLU A 81 11.40 7.98 -13.90
N GLU A 82 12.16 7.48 -14.88
CA GLU A 82 11.76 6.34 -15.72
C GLU A 82 11.67 5.02 -14.93
N ASP A 83 12.59 4.79 -13.99
CA ASP A 83 12.65 3.57 -13.17
C ASP A 83 12.38 3.88 -11.69
N LEU A 84 11.19 4.43 -11.42
CA LEU A 84 10.76 4.76 -10.07
C LEU A 84 10.40 3.50 -9.28
N THR A 85 11.25 3.12 -8.33
CA THR A 85 10.95 2.09 -7.33
C THR A 85 10.32 2.71 -6.08
N LEU A 86 9.68 1.89 -5.25
CA LEU A 86 9.11 2.37 -3.97
C LEU A 86 10.20 2.99 -3.08
N ASP A 87 11.36 2.36 -2.94
CA ASP A 87 12.45 2.88 -2.11
C ASP A 87 13.02 4.21 -2.62
N LYS A 88 13.14 4.37 -3.95
CA LYS A 88 13.52 5.66 -4.56
C LYS A 88 12.45 6.71 -4.30
N ALA A 89 11.17 6.37 -4.48
CA ALA A 89 10.06 7.29 -4.27
C ALA A 89 10.02 7.80 -2.83
N VAL A 90 10.22 6.91 -1.84
CA VAL A 90 10.32 7.28 -0.43
C VAL A 90 11.54 8.15 -0.16
N THR A 91 12.69 7.82 -0.74
CA THR A 91 13.92 8.61 -0.57
C THR A 91 13.74 10.05 -1.06
N ILE A 92 13.21 10.22 -2.27
CA ILE A 92 12.96 11.53 -2.87
C ILE A 92 11.90 12.30 -2.06
N ALA A 93 10.85 11.62 -1.60
CA ALA A 93 9.78 12.23 -0.81
C ALA A 93 10.21 12.61 0.62
N CYS A 94 11.23 11.96 1.19
CA CYS A 94 11.80 12.31 2.49
C CYS A 94 12.89 13.39 2.43
N GLN A 95 13.38 13.75 1.24
CA GLN A 95 14.43 14.77 1.04
C GLN A 95 13.89 16.22 1.00
N VAL A 96 12.58 16.40 1.22
CA VAL A 96 11.88 17.69 1.17
C VAL A 96 11.16 17.93 2.48
#